data_AF-A0A1E3Q7K2-F1
#
_entry.id   AF-A0A1E3Q7K2-F1
#
_cell.length_a   1.000
_cell.length_b   1.000
_cell.length_c   1.000
_cell.angle_alpha   90.00
_cell.angle_beta   90.00
_cell.angle_gamma   90.00
#
_symmetry.space_group_name_H-M   'P 1'
#
loop_
_entity.id
_entity.type
_entity.pdbx_description
1 polymer ?
#
loop_
_entity_poly.entity_id
_entity_poly.type
_entity_poly.pdbx_seq_one_letter_code
_entity_poly.pdbx_strand_id
1 'polypeptide(L)' 'GYFMSVDTGRVLPQSEERLIMGISRIYTVHSARRTGVAQAVLEAARRNFVYGLELGKDCIGWSQPSESGCRVATRW' A
#
# COMPACT_ATOMS: atom_id res chain seq x y z
N GLY A 1 -19.70 -1.27 -8.70
CA GLY A 1 -20.59 -1.34 -9.87
C GLY A 1 -19.82 -1.89 -11.05
N TYR A 2 -20.47 -2.67 -11.92
CA TYR A 2 -19.83 -3.18 -13.13
C TYR A 2 -19.93 -2.16 -14.27
N PHE A 3 -18.90 -2.07 -15.11
CA PHE A 3 -18.91 -1.21 -16.31
C PHE A 3 -18.98 -2.08 -17.56
N MET A 4 -19.83 -1.71 -18.51
CA MET A 4 -19.94 -2.41 -19.80
C MET A 4 -19.22 -1.58 -20.87
N SER A 5 -18.25 -2.17 -21.56
CA SER A 5 -17.62 -1.55 -22.72
C SER A 5 -18.58 -1.56 -23.90
N VAL A 6 -18.92 -0.39 -24.43
CA VAL A 6 -19.90 -0.22 -25.52
C VAL A 6 -19.38 -0.79 -26.83
N ASP A 7 -18.08 -0.71 -27.07
CA ASP A 7 -17.45 -1.16 -28.32
C ASP A 7 -17.26 -2.69 -28.38
N THR A 8 -17.15 -3.36 -27.23
CA THR A 8 -16.86 -4.80 -27.14
C THR A 8 -17.98 -5.63 -26.52
N GLY A 9 -18.99 -4.98 -25.94
CA GLY A 9 -20.14 -5.62 -25.28
C GLY A 9 -19.77 -6.42 -24.02
N ARG A 10 -18.53 -6.32 -23.53
CA ARG A 10 -18.07 -7.07 -22.37
C ARG A 10 -18.27 -6.25 -21.09
N VAL A 11 -18.76 -6.93 -20.06
CA VAL A 11 -18.77 -6.40 -18.70
C VAL A 11 -17.34 -6.50 -18.15
N LEU A 12 -16.71 -5.35 -17.97
CA LEU A 12 -15.40 -5.26 -17.37
C LEU A 12 -15.56 -5.36 -15.84
N PRO A 13 -14.72 -6.17 -15.16
CA PRO A 13 -14.66 -6.12 -13.72
C PRO A 13 -14.27 -4.70 -13.32
N GLN A 14 -14.87 -4.19 -12.25
CA GLN A 14 -14.51 -2.89 -11.71
C GLN A 14 -13.02 -2.95 -11.34
N SER A 15 -12.14 -2.30 -12.10
CA SER A 15 -10.73 -2.17 -11.71
C SER A 15 -10.64 -1.10 -10.61
N GLU A 16 -11.18 -1.43 -9.44
CA GLU A 16 -10.81 -0.74 -8.22
C GLU A 16 -9.50 -1.37 -7.77
N GLU A 17 -8.40 -0.61 -7.86
CA GLU A 17 -7.26 -0.81 -6.98
C GLU A 17 -7.79 -0.62 -5.54
N ARG A 18 -8.37 -1.69 -4.99
CA ARG A 18 -8.99 -1.65 -3.68
C ARG A 18 -7.86 -1.50 -2.68
N LEU A 19 -7.79 -0.34 -2.03
CA LEU A 19 -6.93 -0.17 -0.87
C LEU A 19 -7.42 -1.13 0.22
N ILE A 20 -6.57 -2.09 0.59
CA ILE A 20 -6.84 -3.13 1.59
C ILE A 20 -6.19 -2.75 2.93
N MET A 21 -5.02 -2.11 2.88
CA MET A 21 -4.28 -1.68 4.06
C MET A 21 -4.03 -0.18 4.02
N GLY A 22 -4.18 0.48 5.17
CA GLY A 22 -3.78 1.86 5.38
C GLY A 22 -2.64 1.99 6.38
N ILE A 23 -1.55 2.65 5.99
CA ILE A 23 -0.50 3.08 6.91
C ILE A 23 -1.01 4.32 7.65
N SER A 24 -1.53 4.10 8.86
CA SER A 24 -1.98 5.19 9.73
C SER A 24 -0.79 6.02 10.23
N ARG A 25 0.28 5.35 10.66
CA ARG A 25 1.51 5.96 11.16
C ARG A 25 2.67 5.01 10.91
N ILE A 26 3.83 5.58 10.63
CA ILE A 26 5.10 4.86 10.68
C ILE A 26 6.14 5.77 11.34
N TYR A 27 6.96 5.17 12.19
CA TYR A 27 8.01 5.88 12.89
C TYR A 27 9.22 4.98 13.07
N THR A 28 10.40 5.57 12.99
CA THR A 28 11.66 4.93 13.35
C THR A 28 12.45 5.91 14.20
N VAL A 29 12.98 5.44 15.32
CA VAL A 29 13.86 6.22 16.21
C VAL A 29 15.03 6.80 15.40
N HIS A 30 15.48 7.99 15.76
CA HIS A 30 16.42 8.75 14.92
C HIS A 30 17.71 7.97 14.62
N SER A 31 18.26 7.28 15.63
CA SER A 31 19.46 6.45 15.53
C SER A 31 19.34 5.26 14.58
N ALA A 32 18.12 4.79 14.32
CA ALA A 32 17.86 3.66 13.42
C ALA A 32 17.35 4.10 12.03
N ARG A 33 17.30 5.40 11.73
CA ARG A 33 16.89 5.87 10.39
C ARG A 33 17.91 5.44 9.34
N ARG A 34 17.43 5.21 8.11
CA ARG A 34 18.25 4.81 6.95
C ARG A 34 18.95 3.45 7.08
N THR A 35 18.56 2.63 8.05
CA THR A 35 19.07 1.26 8.24
C THR A 35 18.15 0.19 7.62
N GLY A 36 17.02 0.59 7.04
CA GLY A 36 16.04 -0.34 6.44
C GLY A 36 14.91 -0.77 7.39
N VAL A 37 14.93 -0.39 8.67
CA VAL A 37 13.89 -0.80 9.66
C VAL A 37 12.47 -0.45 9.20
N ALA A 38 12.24 0.77 8.73
CA ALA A 38 10.91 1.17 8.23
C ALA A 38 10.42 0.30 7.07
N GLN A 39 11.30 -0.03 6.11
CA GLN A 39 10.97 -0.86 4.97
C GLN A 39 10.71 -2.32 5.38
N ALA A 40 11.48 -2.83 6.34
CA ALA A 40 11.28 -4.16 6.90
C ALA A 40 9.92 -4.28 7.61
N VAL A 41 9.52 -3.26 8.38
CA VAL A 41 8.20 -3.21 9.01
C VAL A 41 7.08 -3.17 7.96
N LEU A 42 7.23 -2.35 6.91
CA LEU A 42 6.25 -2.27 5.82
C LEU A 42 6.12 -3.59 5.07
N GLU A 43 7.23 -4.28 4.80
CA GLU A 43 7.22 -5.57 4.13
C GLU A 43 6.60 -6.68 5.00
N ALA A 44 6.92 -6.68 6.30
CA ALA A 44 6.27 -7.58 7.25
C ALA A 44 4.76 -7.33 7.32
N ALA A 45 4.32 -6.07 7.36
CA ALA A 45 2.90 -5.74 7.31
C ALA A 45 2.26 -6.22 6.01
N ARG A 46 2.86 -5.93 4.84
CA ARG A 46 2.36 -6.32 3.53
C ARG A 46 2.10 -7.83 3.40
N ARG A 47 2.97 -8.66 3.99
CA ARG A 47 2.87 -10.13 3.95
C ARG A 47 1.93 -10.74 4.99
N ASN A 48 1.67 -10.05 6.10
CA ASN A 48 1.02 -10.65 7.26
C ASN A 48 -0.25 -9.93 7.74
N PHE A 49 -0.64 -8.82 7.12
CA PHE A 49 -1.80 -8.04 7.55
C PHE A 49 -3.13 -8.73 7.28
N VAL A 50 -3.23 -9.46 6.17
CA VAL A 50 -4.36 -10.36 5.89
C VAL A 50 -3.82 -11.78 5.91
N TYR A 51 -4.41 -12.62 6.77
CA TYR A 51 -3.98 -14.00 6.89
C TYR A 51 -4.08 -14.74 5.55
N GLY A 52 -2.98 -15.37 5.12
CA GLY A 52 -2.93 -16.13 3.88
C GLY A 52 -2.93 -15.29 2.59
N LEU A 53 -2.82 -13.96 2.69
CA LEU A 53 -2.77 -13.06 1.54
C LEU A 53 -1.61 -12.07 1.66
N GLU A 54 -0.69 -12.16 0.71
CA GLU A 54 0.35 -11.16 0.53
C GLU A 54 -0.18 -10.02 -0.36
N LEU A 55 -0.20 -8.80 0.17
CA LEU A 55 -0.78 -7.65 -0.52
C LEU A 55 0.19 -7.05 -1.55
N GLY A 56 -0.32 -6.58 -2.68
CA GLY A 56 0.41 -5.69 -3.58
C GLY A 56 0.61 -4.31 -2.95
N LYS A 57 1.66 -3.57 -3.36
CA LYS A 57 1.91 -2.20 -2.86
C LYS A 57 0.85 -1.21 -3.33
N ASP A 58 0.27 -1.46 -4.50
CA ASP A 58 -0.89 -0.78 -5.09
C ASP A 58 -2.15 -0.89 -4.22
N CYS A 59 -2.26 -1.92 -3.37
CA CYS A 59 -3.35 -2.07 -2.42
C CYS A 59 -3.11 -1.36 -1.07
N ILE A 60 -2.06 -0.54 -0.93
CA ILE A 60 -1.64 0.07 0.34
C ILE A 60 -1.69 1.60 0.26
N GLY A 61 -2.53 2.20 1.11
CA GLY A 61 -2.69 3.65 1.23
C GLY A 61 -1.94 4.25 2.42
N TRP A 62 -1.75 5.57 2.42
CA TRP A 62 -1.09 6.32 3.49
C TRP A 62 -1.98 7.45 3.99
N SER A 63 -2.17 7.59 5.31
CA SER A 63 -2.94 8.71 5.86
C SER A 63 -2.05 9.92 6.15
N GLN A 64 -2.17 10.97 5.34
CA GLN A 64 -1.47 12.26 5.54
C GLN A 64 0.03 12.10 5.88
N PRO A 65 0.83 11.54 4.97
CA PRO A 65 2.25 11.30 5.24
C PRO A 65 2.99 12.63 5.53
N SER A 66 3.81 12.62 6.58
CA SER A 66 4.80 13.68 6.80
C SER A 66 5.84 13.69 5.68
N GLU A 67 6.65 14.74 5.56
CA GLU A 67 7.76 14.78 4.58
C GLU A 67 8.65 13.53 4.66
N SER A 68 9.01 13.12 5.88
CA SER A 68 9.79 11.91 6.10
C SER A 68 9.04 10.64 5.70
N GLY A 69 7.72 10.59 5.91
CA GLY A 69 6.84 9.51 5.47
C GLY A 69 6.75 9.43 3.95
N CYS A 70 6.57 10.55 3.25
CA CYS A 70 6.59 10.62 1.79
C CYS A 70 7.90 10.05 1.24
N ARG A 71 9.04 10.43 1.82
CA ARG A 71 10.36 9.91 1.41
C ARG A 71 10.49 8.40 1.59
N VAL A 72 9.84 7.82 2.60
CA VAL A 72 9.77 6.36 2.75
C VAL A 72 8.86 5.77 1.68
N ALA A 73 7.64 6.29 1.54
CA ALA A 73 6.65 5.79 0.57
C ALA A 73 7.16 5.80 -0.88
N THR A 74 7.85 6.86 -1.31
CA THR A 74 8.38 6.95 -2.69
C THR A 74 9.58 6.04 -2.95
N ARG A 75 10.32 5.64 -1.91
CA ARG A 75 11.53 4.83 -2.03
C ARG A 75 11.31 3.36 -1.66
N TRP A 76 10.12 3.04 -1.17
CA TRP A 76 9.75 1.70 -0.75
C TRP A 76 9.07 0.99 -1.89
#